data_AF-A0A4P6JT33-F1
#
_entry.id   AF-A0A4P6JT33-F1
#
_cell.length_a   1.000
_cell.length_b   1.000
_cell.length_c   1.000
_cell.angle_alpha   90.00
_cell.angle_beta   90.00
_cell.angle_gamma   90.00
#
_symmetry.space_group_name_H-M   'P 1'
#
loop_
_entity.id
_entity.type
_entity.pdbx_description
1 polymer ?
#
loop_
_entity_poly.entity_id
_entity_poly.type
_entity_poly.pdbx_seq_one_letter_code
_entity_poly.pdbx_strand_id
1 'polypeptide(L)' 'MQQRQVWPYLIPMFAVFFVLFTTILIIGNFPVLVIIFALTSILGLSTFVVALAWAWNHNY' A
#
# COMPACT_ATOMS: atom_id res chain seq x y z
N MET A 1 6.76 22.37 -16.22
CA MET A 1 6.19 21.89 -14.95
C MET A 1 6.99 20.66 -14.55
N GLN A 2 7.84 20.78 -13.53
CA GLN A 2 8.73 19.69 -13.12
C GLN A 2 7.84 18.58 -12.54
N GLN A 3 7.71 17.46 -13.24
CA GLN A 3 6.95 16.31 -12.75
C GLN A 3 7.55 15.89 -11.41
N ARG A 4 6.91 16.29 -10.30
CA ARG A 4 7.27 15.82 -8.97
C ARG A 4 7.01 14.32 -8.98
N GLN A 5 8.08 13.52 -9.00
CA GLN A 5 7.97 12.07 -8.86
C GLN A 5 7.19 11.78 -7.57
N VAL A 6 5.94 11.32 -7.69
CA VAL A 6 5.04 11.06 -6.56
C VAL A 6 5.28 9.68 -5.96
N TRP A 7 5.79 8.75 -6.76
CA TRP A 7 6.09 7.37 -6.37
C TRP A 7 7.00 7.22 -5.13
N PRO A 8 8.01 8.09 -4.88
CA PRO A 8 8.84 7.98 -3.67
C PRO A 8 8.08 8.31 -2.39
N TYR A 9 6.97 9.06 -2.48
CA TYR A 9 6.11 9.39 -1.34
C TYR A 9 5.04 8.32 -1.09
N LEU A 10 4.64 7.58 -2.13
CA LEU A 10 3.65 6.50 -2.02
C LEU A 10 4.17 5.32 -1.18
N ILE A 11 5.44 4.93 -1.39
CA ILE A 11 6.06 3.80 -0.68
C ILE A 11 6.04 3.96 0.86
N PRO A 12 6.57 5.05 1.45
CA PRO A 12 6.53 5.23 2.90
C PRO A 12 5.10 5.39 3.43
N MET A 13 4.21 6.01 2.66
CA MET A 13 2.79 6.14 3.04
C MET A 13 2.11 4.77 3.14
N PHE A 14 2.35 3.86 2.19
CA PHE A 14 1.84 2.48 2.25
C PHE A 14 2.48 1.68 3.39
N ALA A 15 3.77 1.87 3.68
CA ALA A 15 4.44 1.21 4.79
C ALA A 15 3.82 1.60 6.15
N VAL A 16 3.58 2.90 6.37
CA VAL A 16 2.91 3.40 7.58
C VAL A 16 1.48 2.85 7.68
N PHE A 17 0.74 2.86 6.56
CA PHE A 17 -0.60 2.28 6.51
C PHE A 17 -0.60 0.80 6.87
N PHE A 18 0.33 0.00 6.33
CA PHE A 18 0.46 -1.42 6.62
C PHE A 18 0.73 -1.69 8.10
N VAL A 19 1.65 -0.94 8.72
CA VAL A 19 1.98 -1.10 10.13
C VAL A 19 0.78 -0.78 11.01
N LEU A 20 0.10 0.34 10.76
CA LEU A 20 -1.09 0.73 11.51
C LEU A 20 -2.22 -0.29 11.35
N PHE A 21 -2.50 -0.69 10.11
CA PHE A 21 -3.57 -1.63 9.79
C PHE A 21 -3.32 -3.02 10.41
N THR A 22 -2.10 -3.54 10.29
CA THR A 22 -1.71 -4.82 10.91
C THR A 22 -1.84 -4.74 12.43
N THR A 23 -1.41 -3.64 13.05
CA THR A 23 -1.50 -3.43 14.50
C THR A 23 -2.95 -3.47 14.98
N ILE A 24 -3.85 -2.77 14.28
CA ILE A 24 -5.29 -2.75 14.62
C ILE A 24 -5.90 -4.16 14.51
N LEU A 25 -5.56 -4.91 13.46
CA LEU A 25 -6.08 -6.26 13.25
C LEU A 25 -5.63 -7.24 14.34
N ILE A 26 -4.37 -7.12 14.79
CA ILE A 26 -3.83 -7.93 15.88
C ILE A 26 -4.50 -7.56 17.21
N ILE A 27 -4.64 -6.26 17.51
CA ILE A 27 -5.30 -5.80 18.76
C ILE A 27 -6.77 -6.18 18.79
N GLY A 28 -7.45 -6.13 17.64
CA GLY A 28 -8.85 -6.54 17.49
C GLY A 28 -9.08 -8.05 17.62
N ASN A 29 -8.02 -8.84 17.83
CA ASN A 29 -8.07 -10.28 18.01
C ASN A 29 -8.81 -10.99 16.86
N PHE A 30 -8.68 -10.45 15.64
CA PHE A 30 -9.32 -11.00 14.46
C PHE A 30 -8.74 -12.38 14.12
N PRO A 31 -9.54 -13.30 13.53
CA PRO A 31 -9.02 -14.58 13.08
C PRO A 31 -7.85 -14.39 12.11
N VAL A 32 -6.76 -15.12 12.32
CA VAL A 32 -5.51 -14.99 11.53
C VAL A 32 -5.77 -15.10 10.02
N LEU A 33 -6.70 -15.97 9.60
CA LEU A 33 -7.12 -16.10 8.21
C LEU A 33 -7.65 -14.77 7.64
N VAL A 34 -8.47 -14.05 8.40
CA VAL A 34 -9.03 -12.75 8.00
C VAL A 34 -7.92 -11.72 7.86
N ILE A 35 -6.96 -11.72 8.79
CA ILE A 35 -5.79 -10.83 8.75
C ILE A 35 -4.97 -11.08 7.48
N ILE A 36 -4.70 -12.35 7.15
CA ILE A 36 -3.93 -12.71 5.97
C ILE A 36 -4.64 -12.25 4.69
N PHE A 37 -5.95 -12.50 4.54
CA PHE A 37 -6.72 -12.07 3.36
C PHE A 37 -6.81 -10.54 3.24
N ALA A 38 -6.98 -9.84 4.36
CA ALA A 38 -6.98 -8.38 4.38
C ALA A 38 -5.60 -7.82 3.97
N LEU A 39 -4.51 -8.35 4.52
CA LEU A 39 -3.16 -7.89 4.17
C LEU A 39 -2.79 -8.21 2.72
N THR A 40 -3.13 -9.40 2.20
CA THR A 40 -2.83 -9.77 0.80
C THR A 40 -3.60 -8.92 -0.20
N SER A 41 -4.89 -8.68 0.03
CA SER A 41 -5.70 -7.81 -0.85
C SER A 41 -5.18 -6.38 -0.88
N ILE A 42 -4.84 -5.80 0.28
CA ILE A 42 -4.27 -4.46 0.38
C ILE A 42 -2.88 -4.38 -0.26
N LEU A 43 -2.05 -5.42 -0.12
CA LEU A 43 -0.74 -5.49 -0.77
C LEU A 43 -0.90 -5.44 -2.30
N GLY A 44 -1.84 -6.23 -2.83
CA GLY A 44 -2.16 -6.25 -4.26
C GLY A 44 -2.62 -4.88 -4.78
N LEU A 45 -3.52 -4.21 -4.05
CA LEU A 45 -3.97 -2.87 -4.43
C LEU A 45 -2.86 -1.82 -4.32
N SER A 46 -2.04 -1.88 -3.26
CA SER A 46 -0.91 -0.96 -3.06
C SER A 46 0.12 -1.09 -4.19
N THR A 47 0.48 -2.31 -4.56
CA THR A 47 1.41 -2.57 -5.67
C THR A 47 0.82 -2.14 -7.02
N PHE A 48 -0.48 -2.36 -7.25
CA PHE A 48 -1.17 -1.88 -8.44
C PHE A 48 -1.13 -0.34 -8.55
N VAL A 49 -1.41 0.38 -7.46
CA VAL A 49 -1.35 1.86 -7.45
C VAL A 49 0.07 2.36 -7.72
N VAL A 50 1.10 1.74 -7.13
CA VAL A 50 2.50 2.10 -7.39
C VAL A 50 2.88 1.82 -8.84
N ALA A 51 2.48 0.68 -9.40
CA ALA A 51 2.71 0.34 -10.80
C ALA A 51 2.04 1.34 -11.76
N LEU A 52 0.81 1.77 -11.44
CA LEU A 52 0.08 2.76 -12.22
C LEU A 52 0.75 4.14 -12.15
N ALA A 53 1.16 4.56 -10.96
CA ALA A 53 1.87 5.83 -10.76
C ALA A 53 3.23 5.84 -11.45
N TRP A 54 3.94 4.71 -11.44
CA TRP A 54 5.19 4.53 -12.17
C TRP A 54 4.96 4.62 -13.68
N ALA A 55 3.96 3.88 -14.20
CA ALA A 55 3.62 3.88 -15.62
C ALA A 55 3.21 5.28 -16.10
N TRP A 56 2.44 6.02 -15.31
CA TRP A 56 2.06 7.39 -15.61
C TRP A 56 3.25 8.35 -15.71
N ASN A 57 4.28 8.16 -14.87
CA ASN A 57 5.47 9.03 -14.83
C ASN A 57 6.54 8.64 -15.87
N HIS A 58 6.51 7.42 -16.41
CA HIS A 58 7.50 6.91 -17.38
C HIS A 58 6.97 6.89 -18.82
N ASN A 59 5.65 6.76 -19.03
CA ASN A 59 5.05 6.75 -20.37
C ASN A 59 4.53 8.13 -20.83
N TYR A 60 4.60 9.17 -19.97
CA TYR A 60 4.28 10.58 -20.28
C TYR A 60 5.29 11.53 -19.64
#